data_AF-I8I5G4-F1
#
_entry.id   AF-I8I5G4-F1
#
_cell.length_a   1.000
_cell.length_b   1.000
_cell.length_c   1.000
_cell.angle_alpha   90.00
_cell.angle_beta   90.00
_cell.angle_gamma   90.00
#
_symmetry.space_group_name_H-M   'P 1'
#
loop_
_entity.id
_entity.type
_entity.pdbx_description
1 polymer ?
#
loop_
_entity_poly.entity_id
_entity_poly.type
_entity_poly.pdbx_seq_one_letter_code
_entity_poly.pdbx_strand_id
1 'polypeptide(L)' 'MSTSPLSADTRDDELVLPPEPERPDCCNGGCAICVLDGWYEEMDAWRQECRAIKAAHAARQSAKSDASPKLAD' A
#
# COMPACT_ATOMS: atom_id res chain seq x y z
N MET A 1 -33.95 -18.31 -13.35
CA MET A 1 -33.31 -17.47 -12.32
C MET A 1 -31.80 -17.55 -12.55
N SER A 2 -31.25 -16.69 -13.42
CA SER A 2 -29.81 -16.69 -13.72
C SER A 2 -29.07 -15.92 -12.63
N THR A 3 -28.53 -16.64 -11.66
CA THR A 3 -27.52 -16.09 -10.75
C THR A 3 -26.16 -16.22 -11.42
N SER A 4 -25.79 -15.23 -12.24
CA SER A 4 -24.44 -15.12 -12.79
C SER A 4 -23.45 -14.83 -11.66
N PRO A 5 -22.45 -15.70 -11.38
CA PRO A 5 -21.39 -15.42 -10.42
C PRO A 5 -20.23 -14.75 -11.17
N LEU A 6 -20.42 -13.52 -11.62
CA LEU A 6 -19.35 -12.75 -12.29
C LEU A 6 -19.20 -11.41 -11.59
N SER A 7 -18.63 -11.40 -10.39
CA SER A 7 -18.13 -10.16 -9.74
C SER A 7 -17.31 -10.39 -8.45
N ALA A 8 -17.15 -11.62 -7.95
CA ALA A 8 -16.50 -11.87 -6.66
C ALA A 8 -14.96 -11.71 -6.67
N ASP A 9 -14.32 -11.72 -7.85
CA ASP A 9 -12.85 -11.83 -7.97
C ASP A 9 -12.10 -10.49 -8.11
N THR A 10 -12.79 -9.35 -8.13
CA THR A 10 -12.13 -8.03 -8.24
C THR A 10 -11.91 -7.37 -6.87
N ARG A 11 -12.56 -7.87 -5.81
CA ARG A 11 -12.57 -7.20 -4.50
C ARG A 11 -11.34 -7.49 -3.63
N ASP A 12 -10.56 -8.53 -3.96
CA ASP A 12 -9.35 -8.92 -3.23
C ASP A 12 -8.09 -8.15 -3.68
N ASP A 13 -8.19 -7.35 -4.75
CA ASP A 13 -7.07 -6.57 -5.30
C ASP A 13 -7.10 -5.11 -4.79
N GLU A 14 -7.66 -4.85 -3.61
CA GLU A 14 -7.55 -3.51 -3.02
C GLU A 14 -6.16 -3.34 -2.39
N LEU A 15 -5.41 -2.34 -2.86
CA LEU A 15 -4.10 -1.99 -2.30
C LEU A 15 -4.29 -1.39 -0.90
N VAL A 16 -4.16 -2.21 0.13
CA VAL A 16 -4.18 -1.75 1.53
C VAL A 16 -2.76 -1.40 1.98
N LEU A 17 -2.53 -0.13 2.29
CA LEU A 17 -1.26 0.35 2.85
C LEU A 17 -1.39 0.56 4.36
N PRO A 18 -0.30 0.37 5.14
CA PRO A 18 -0.29 0.72 6.55
C PRO A 18 -0.56 2.22 6.73
N PRO A 19 -1.17 2.63 7.86
CA PRO A 19 -1.39 4.04 8.15
C PRO A 19 -0.06 4.78 8.28
N GLU A 20 -0.03 6.03 7.81
CA GLU A 20 1.16 6.88 7.95
C GLU A 20 1.40 7.25 9.41
N PRO A 21 2.66 7.21 9.91
CA PRO A 21 3.01 7.64 11.25
C PRO A 21 2.62 9.09 11.54
N GLU A 22 1.93 9.31 12.67
CA GLU A 22 1.55 10.66 13.10
C GLU A 22 2.80 11.47 13.48
N ARG A 23 2.87 12.70 12.99
CA ARG A 23 4.01 13.59 13.26
C ARG A 23 3.87 14.23 14.64
N PRO A 24 4.87 14.10 15.54
CA PRO A 24 4.83 14.75 16.83
C PRO A 24 5.15 16.26 16.74
N ASP A 25 4.71 17.02 17.74
CA ASP A 25 4.97 18.45 17.86
C ASP A 25 6.46 18.74 18.09
N CYS A 26 7.07 19.43 17.13
CA CYS A 26 8.48 19.81 17.20
C CYS A 26 8.67 21.12 17.97
N CYS A 27 9.57 21.11 18.97
CA CYS A 27 9.96 22.28 19.75
C CYS A 27 10.65 23.38 18.91
N ASN A 28 11.20 23.04 17.72
CA ASN A 28 12.05 23.88 16.87
C ASN A 28 13.24 24.56 17.60
N GLY A 29 13.57 24.13 18.82
CA GLY A 29 14.54 24.78 19.69
C GLY A 29 15.94 24.15 19.70
N GLY A 30 16.22 23.19 18.82
CA GLY A 30 17.49 22.45 18.85
C GLY A 30 17.64 21.62 20.13
N CYS A 31 16.56 20.97 20.55
CA CYS A 31 16.52 20.11 21.72
C CYS A 31 17.62 19.01 21.63
N ALA A 32 18.30 18.70 22.74
CA ALA A 32 19.43 17.76 22.74
C ALA A 32 19.05 16.34 22.28
N ILE A 33 17.79 15.96 22.48
CA ILE A 33 17.13 14.79 21.88
C ILE A 33 15.94 15.31 21.09
N CYS A 34 15.90 15.03 19.79
CA CYS A 34 14.83 15.51 18.94
C CYS A 34 13.68 14.50 18.92
N VAL A 35 12.46 14.96 19.21
CA VAL A 35 11.26 14.12 19.13
C VAL A 35 10.99 13.61 17.70
N LEU A 36 11.53 14.31 16.69
CA LEU A 36 11.40 13.91 15.30
C LEU A 36 12.32 12.75 14.91
N ASP A 37 13.37 12.45 15.68
CA ASP A 37 14.34 11.41 15.31
C ASP A 37 13.66 10.05 15.19
N GLY A 38 12.91 9.64 16.23
CA GLY A 38 12.11 8.40 16.18
C GLY A 38 11.04 8.42 15.10
N TRP A 39 10.36 9.56 14.91
CA TRP A 39 9.38 9.70 13.84
C TRP A 39 10.00 9.53 12.45
N TYR A 40 11.22 10.03 12.21
CA TYR A 40 11.92 9.83 10.94
C TYR A 40 12.25 8.35 10.69
N GLU A 41 12.65 7.61 11.73
CA GLU A 41 12.89 6.17 11.65
C GLU A 41 11.59 5.41 11.32
N GLU A 42 10.49 5.73 12.00
CA GLU A 42 9.17 5.15 11.73
C GLU A 42 8.68 5.48 10.32
N MET A 43 8.88 6.72 9.86
CA MET A 43 8.54 7.14 8.50
C MET A 43 9.36 6.40 7.45
N ASP A 44 10.63 6.12 7.71
CA ASP A 44 11.45 5.36 6.76
C ASP A 44 10.98 3.90 6.68
N ALA A 45 10.71 3.27 7.83
CA ALA A 45 10.15 1.93 7.90
C ALA A 45 8.79 1.84 7.17
N TRP A 46 7.89 2.79 7.41
CA TRP A 46 6.59 2.87 6.75
C TRP A 46 6.73 3.02 5.21
N ARG A 47 7.66 3.85 4.74
CA ARG A 47 7.94 3.99 3.31
C ARG A 47 8.47 2.70 2.69
N GLN A 48 9.35 1.98 3.40
CA GLN A 48 9.85 0.69 2.95
C GLN A 48 8.72 -0.33 2.81
N GLU A 49 7.85 -0.43 3.81
CA GLU A 49 6.70 -1.34 3.79
C GLU A 49 5.73 -0.99 2.67
N CYS A 50 5.38 0.29 2.52
CA CYS A 50 4.54 0.76 1.41
C CYS A 50 5.11 0.41 0.04
N ARG A 51 6.43 0.53 -0.16
CA ARG A 51 7.08 0.15 -1.42
C ARG A 51 6.97 -1.35 -1.67
N ALA A 52 7.19 -2.17 -0.64
CA ALA A 52 7.08 -3.63 -0.76
C ALA A 52 5.65 -4.06 -1.14
N ILE A 53 4.64 -3.49 -0.48
CA ILE A 53 3.23 -3.78 -0.77
C ILE A 53 2.87 -3.35 -2.19
N LYS A 54 3.25 -2.14 -2.60
CA LYS A 54 3.00 -1.64 -3.96
C LYS A 54 3.67 -2.51 -5.02
N ALA A 55 4.91 -2.94 -4.80
CA ALA A 55 5.62 -3.81 -5.73
C ALA A 55 4.97 -5.19 -5.85
N ALA A 56 4.58 -5.79 -4.72
CA ALA A 56 3.88 -7.08 -4.71
C ALA A 56 2.53 -6.99 -5.42
N HIS A 57 1.78 -5.91 -5.19
CA HIS A 57 0.51 -5.65 -5.84
C HIS A 57 0.67 -5.43 -7.35
N ALA A 58 1.64 -4.63 -7.78
CA ALA A 58 1.93 -4.41 -9.20
C ALA A 58 2.29 -5.74 -9.92
N ALA A 59 3.12 -6.59 -9.30
CA ALA A 59 3.47 -7.89 -9.85
C ALA A 59 2.24 -8.80 -10.04
N ARG A 60 1.31 -8.80 -9.08
CA ARG A 60 0.04 -9.54 -9.16
C ARG A 60 -0.88 -8.99 -10.24
N GLN A 61 -0.99 -7.66 -10.36
CA GLN A 61 -1.78 -7.02 -11.41
C GLN A 61 -1.22 -7.32 -12.81
N SER A 62 0.10 -7.29 -12.99
CA SER A 62 0.73 -7.67 -14.26
C SER A 62 0.44 -9.14 -14.61
N ALA A 63 0.54 -10.05 -13.65
CA ALA A 63 0.20 -11.46 -13.86
C ALA A 63 -1.30 -11.67 -14.22
N LYS A 64 -2.21 -10.94 -13.57
CA LYS A 64 -3.65 -10.97 -13.89
C LYS A 64 -3.94 -10.40 -15.28
N SER A 65 -3.25 -9.33 -15.68
CA SER A 65 -3.44 -8.71 -16.99
C SER A 65 -2.99 -9.61 -18.15
N ASP A 66 -1.96 -10.44 -17.92
CA ASP A 66 -1.48 -11.43 -18.90
C ASP A 66 -2.38 -12.69 -18.95
N ALA A 67 -3.02 -13.03 -17.82
CA ALA A 67 -3.96 -14.15 -17.70
C ALA A 67 -5.39 -13.85 -18.21
N SER A 68 -5.67 -12.63 -18.68
CA SER A 68 -6.98 -12.26 -19.25
C SER A 68 -6.91 -12.08 -20.78
N PRO A 69 -6.76 -13.16 -21.57
CA PRO A 69 -6.93 -13.05 -23.01
C PRO A 69 -8.40 -12.78 -23.33
N LYS A 70 -8.62 -11.76 -24.18
CA LYS A 70 -9.89 -11.36 -24.80
C LYS A 70 -10.87 -12.53 -25.00
N LEU A 71 -12.04 -12.45 -24.35
CA LEU A 71 -13.27 -12.96 -24.95
C LEU A 71 -13.68 -11.94 -26.02
N ALA A 72 -13.26 -12.19 -27.25
CA ALA A 72 -13.80 -11.58 -28.44
C ALA A 72 -14.35 -12.70 -29.32
N ASP A 73 -15.67 -12.93 -29.24
CA ASP A 73 -16.58 -13.24 -30.35
C ASP A 73 -18.02 -13.07 -29.86
#